data_AF-A0A845I0X6-F1
#
_entry.id   AF-A0A845I0X6-F1
#
_cell.length_a   1.000
_cell.length_b   1.000
_cell.length_c   1.000
_cell.angle_alpha   90.00
_cell.angle_beta   90.00
_cell.angle_gamma   90.00
#
_symmetry.space_group_name_H-M   'P 1'
#
loop_
_entity.id
_entity.type
_entity.pdbx_description
1 polymer ?
#
loop_
_entity_poly.entity_id
_entity_poly.type
_entity_poly.pdbx_seq_one_letter_code
_entity_poly.pdbx_strand_id
1 'polypeptide(L)' 'MKISVTVDDQLWNAAMSLVDPTADAGELIDQALRMLVRIRAGMQLATLGGTMPDMAEVPRFRDAIAK' A
#
# COMPACT_ATOMS: atom_id res chain seq x y z
N MET A 1 -20.54 -7.53 -1.38
CA MET A 1 -20.21 -8.80 -0.70
C MET A 1 -20.05 -8.50 0.79
N LYS A 2 -20.66 -9.26 1.69
CA LYS A 2 -20.55 -9.04 3.14
C LYS A 2 -19.64 -10.11 3.75
N ILE A 3 -18.58 -9.70 4.41
CA ILE A 3 -17.61 -10.56 5.09
C ILE A 3 -17.43 -10.02 6.51
N SER A 4 -17.37 -10.91 7.49
CA SER A 4 -16.95 -10.60 8.86
C SER A 4 -15.50 -11.04 9.04
N VAL A 5 -14.65 -10.16 9.57
CA VAL A 5 -13.23 -10.42 9.81
C VAL A 5 -12.91 -10.08 11.26
N THR A 6 -12.04 -10.85 11.89
CA THR A 6 -11.58 -10.58 13.27
C THR A 6 -10.25 -9.84 13.19
N VAL A 7 -10.15 -8.71 13.90
CA VAL A 7 -8.97 -7.85 13.95
C VAL A 7 -8.59 -7.65 15.41
N ASP A 8 -7.30 -7.52 15.67
CA ASP A 8 -6.79 -7.22 17.01
C ASP A 8 -7.23 -5.81 17.46
N ASP A 9 -7.66 -5.68 18.72
CA ASP A 9 -8.20 -4.43 19.27
C ASP A 9 -7.13 -3.34 19.39
N GLN A 10 -5.87 -3.68 19.66
CA GLN A 10 -4.80 -2.69 19.73
C GLN A 10 -4.55 -2.11 18.34
N LEU A 11 -4.51 -2.97 17.32
CA LEU A 11 -4.36 -2.56 15.93
C LEU A 11 -5.55 -1.70 15.47
N TRP A 12 -6.76 -2.09 15.82
CA TRP A 12 -7.98 -1.36 15.48
C TRP A 12 -7.97 0.06 16.07
N ASN A 13 -7.67 0.17 17.36
CA ASN A 13 -7.62 1.46 18.06
C ASN A 13 -6.49 2.36 17.53
N ALA A 14 -5.32 1.77 17.25
CA ALA A 14 -4.22 2.50 16.64
C ALA A 14 -4.59 3.05 15.25
N ALA A 15 -5.25 2.25 14.41
CA ALA A 15 -5.71 2.69 13.11
C ALA A 15 -6.76 3.81 13.22
N MET A 16 -7.75 3.67 14.11
CA MET A 16 -8.76 4.71 14.34
C MET A 16 -8.18 6.02 14.88
N SER A 17 -7.07 5.98 15.63
CA SER A 17 -6.42 7.20 16.13
C SER A 17 -5.80 8.07 15.02
N LEU A 18 -5.51 7.48 13.87
CA LEU A 18 -4.86 8.13 12.73
C LEU A 18 -5.86 8.57 11.65
N VAL A 19 -7.09 8.09 11.71
CA VAL A 19 -8.10 8.26 10.68
C VAL A 19 -9.08 9.35 11.11
N ASP A 20 -9.64 10.06 10.13
CA ASP A 20 -10.66 11.08 10.36
C ASP A 20 -11.86 10.49 11.13
N PRO A 21 -12.36 11.13 12.20
CA PRO A 21 -13.46 10.61 13.01
C PRO A 21 -14.75 10.27 12.24
N THR A 22 -14.90 10.75 11.01
CA THR A 22 -16.06 10.46 10.16
C THR A 22 -15.91 9.19 9.32
N ALA A 23 -14.74 8.56 9.30
CA ALA A 23 -14.49 7.40 8.45
C ALA A 23 -15.16 6.14 9.01
N ASP A 24 -15.82 5.40 8.12
CA ASP A 24 -16.44 4.12 8.48
C ASP A 24 -15.41 2.98 8.52
N ALA A 25 -15.69 1.98 9.36
CA ALA A 25 -14.87 0.78 9.49
C ALA A 25 -14.67 0.06 8.15
N GLY A 26 -15.70 0.05 7.29
CA GLY A 26 -15.62 -0.55 5.96
C GLY A 26 -14.63 0.18 5.05
N GLU A 27 -14.57 1.50 5.13
CA GLU A 27 -13.67 2.31 4.32
C GLU A 27 -12.21 2.12 4.72
N LEU A 28 -11.93 2.04 6.03
CA LEU A 28 -10.59 1.74 6.54
C LEU A 28 -10.09 0.38 6.02
N ILE A 29 -10.95 -0.66 6.05
CA ILE A 29 -10.57 -2.00 5.59
C ILE A 29 -10.36 -2.03 4.07
N ASP A 30 -11.20 -1.36 3.29
CA ASP A 30 -11.02 -1.27 1.82
C ASP A 30 -9.70 -0.56 1.47
N GLN A 31 -9.40 0.56 2.14
CA GLN A 31 -8.14 1.28 1.95
C GLN A 31 -6.92 0.44 2.36
N ALA A 32 -7.00 -0.27 3.49
CA ALA A 32 -5.93 -1.15 3.96
C ALA A 32 -5.65 -2.29 2.96
N LEU A 33 -6.71 -2.89 2.39
CA LEU A 33 -6.57 -3.93 1.38
C LEU A 33 -5.95 -3.39 0.08
N ARG A 34 -6.37 -2.22 -0.40
CA ARG A 34 -5.78 -1.56 -1.58
C ARG A 34 -4.29 -1.26 -1.37
N MET A 35 -3.94 -0.74 -0.20
CA MET A 35 -2.54 -0.49 0.19
C MET A 35 -1.73 -1.78 0.21
N LEU A 36 -2.27 -2.85 0.80
CA LEU A 36 -1.61 -4.15 0.85
C LEU A 36 -1.32 -4.70 -0.55
N VAL A 37 -2.30 -4.64 -1.46
CA VAL A 37 -2.11 -5.06 -2.86
C VAL A 37 -0.99 -4.27 -3.52
N ARG A 38 -0.97 -2.95 -3.32
CA ARG A 38 0.09 -2.08 -3.86
C ARG A 38 1.47 -2.46 -3.33
N ILE A 39 1.60 -2.67 -2.02
CA ILE A 39 2.86 -3.08 -1.37
C ILE A 39 3.31 -4.44 -1.92
N ARG A 40 2.42 -5.43 -1.96
CA ARG A 40 2.74 -6.78 -2.45
C ARG A 40 3.14 -6.78 -3.92
N ALA A 41 2.44 -6.03 -4.76
CA ALA A 41 2.82 -5.85 -6.16
C ALA A 41 4.21 -5.21 -6.29
N GLY A 42 4.50 -4.18 -5.50
CA GLY A 42 5.82 -3.56 -5.45
C GLY A 42 6.92 -4.52 -4.99
N MET A 43 6.67 -5.31 -3.95
CA MET A 43 7.60 -6.34 -3.47
C MET A 43 7.86 -7.42 -4.53
N GLN A 44 6.82 -7.88 -5.23
CA GLN A 44 6.95 -8.84 -6.33
C GLN A 44 7.79 -8.28 -7.48
N LEU A 45 7.52 -7.04 -7.90
CA LEU A 45 8.31 -6.37 -8.94
C LEU A 45 9.76 -6.15 -8.51
N ALA A 46 10.01 -5.75 -7.26
CA ALA A 46 11.36 -5.60 -6.73
C ALA A 46 12.12 -6.94 -6.69
N THR A 47 11.42 -8.03 -6.35
CA THR A 47 12.00 -9.39 -6.38
C THR A 47 12.39 -9.79 -7.80
N LEU A 48 11.53 -9.49 -8.80
CA LEU A 48 11.84 -9.73 -10.21
C LEU A 48 13.04 -8.91 -10.70
N GLY A 49 13.11 -7.63 -10.31
CA GLY A 49 14.27 -6.78 -10.58
C GLY A 49 15.57 -7.34 -9.98
N GLY A 50 15.51 -7.92 -8.78
CA GLY A 50 16.65 -8.59 -8.16
C GLY A 50 17.10 -9.88 -8.85
N THR A 51 16.23 -10.50 -9.67
CA THR A 51 16.54 -11.71 -10.45
C THR A 51 17.03 -11.44 -11.88
N MET A 52 17.01 -10.18 -12.34
CA MET A 52 17.47 -9.77 -13.66
C MET A 52 18.62 -8.74 -13.53
N PRO A 53 19.87 -9.20 -13.27
CA PRO A 53 21.02 -8.32 -13.09
C PRO A 53 21.34 -7.47 -14.33
N ASP A 54 20.96 -7.93 -15.52
CA ASP A 54 21.15 -7.22 -16.79
C ASP A 54 19.94 -6.36 -17.22
N MET A 55 18.97 -6.14 -16.32
CA MET A 55 17.81 -5.30 -16.64
C MET A 55 18.24 -3.86 -16.94
N ALA A 56 17.75 -3.31 -18.05
CA ALA A 56 18.00 -1.92 -18.41
C ALA A 56 17.53 -0.97 -17.31
N GLU A 57 18.41 -0.07 -16.89
CA GLU A 57 18.11 0.89 -15.83
C GLU A 57 16.92 1.79 -16.24
N VAL A 58 15.89 1.88 -15.39
CA VAL A 58 14.76 2.77 -15.66
C VAL A 58 15.26 4.21 -15.61
N PRO A 59 15.04 5.04 -16.65
CA PRO A 59 15.53 6.41 -16.68
C PRO A 59 15.01 7.20 -15.47
N ARG A 60 15.92 7.61 -14.59
CA ARG A 60 15.59 8.50 -13.47
C ARG A 60 15.32 9.90 -14.03
N PHE A 61 14.05 10.21 -14.26
CA PHE A 61 13.64 11.53 -14.72
C PHE A 61 13.80 12.55 -13.58
N ARG A 62 14.95 13.25 -13.56
CA ARG A 62 15.23 14.34 -12.60
C ARG A 62 14.88 15.74 -13.13
N ASP A 63 14.48 15.87 -14.41
CA ASP A 63 14.36 17.17 -15.07
C ASP A 63 12.93 17.69 -15.27
N ALA A 64 11.91 17.08 -14.65
CA ALA A 64 10.53 17.58 -14.76
C ALA A 64 10.17 18.72 -13.77
N ILE A 65 11.16 19.35 -13.13
CA ILE A 65 10.96 20.61 -12.38
C ILE A 65 12.03 21.64 -12.77
N ALA A 66 12.13 21.92 -14.06
CA ALA A 66 12.77 23.14 -14.54
C ALA A 66 11.88 23.81 -15.61
N LYS A 67 11.04 24.72 -15.09
CA LYS A 67 10.29 25.81 -15.75
C LYS A 67 8.93 25.48 -16.37
#